data_AF-A0A1F8XS67-F1
#
_entry.id   AF-A0A1F8XS67-F1
#
_cell.length_a   1.000
_cell.length_b   1.000
_cell.length_c   1.000
_cell.angle_alpha   90.00
_cell.angle_beta   90.00
_cell.angle_gamma   90.00
#
_symmetry.space_group_name_H-M   'P 1'
#
loop_
_entity.id
_entity.type
_entity.pdbx_description
1 polymer ?
#
loop_
_entity_poly.entity_id
_entity_poly.type
_entity_poly.pdbx_seq_one_letter_code
_entity_poly.pdbx_strand_id
1 'polypeptide(L)'
;MGLIGKKKPVTVLTAPFAELFADIGNGFGEGTSVAMALGDFDGIKEIEFDLKPFKGAKALRFDPLNGYAVIKLKRVELWTADGKVIRARDCATNGFEENGALFFLTDDPQIHLNMDPRLKDVVKAVFRVEYVATGKEATRRCRGTLVEKDGVPFGVLSVASRLLSFIKRRI
;
A
#
# COMPACT_ATOMS: atom_id res chain seq x y z
N MET A 1 21.84 34.37 17.26
CA MET A 1 20.84 34.42 16.18
C MET A 1 20.77 33.05 15.54
N GLY A 2 19.63 32.37 15.69
CA GLY A 2 19.44 30.96 15.34
C GLY A 2 19.40 30.73 13.83
N LEU A 3 20.06 29.66 13.38
CA LEU A 3 20.00 29.14 12.02
C LEU A 3 18.59 28.63 11.75
N ILE A 4 17.83 29.36 10.94
CA ILE A 4 16.53 28.92 10.43
C ILE A 4 16.82 27.75 9.47
N GLY A 5 16.54 26.53 9.93
CA GLY A 5 16.62 25.33 9.11
C GLY A 5 15.76 25.49 7.87
N LYS A 6 16.40 25.48 6.69
CA LYS A 6 15.68 25.43 5.42
C LYS A 6 14.86 24.15 5.39
N LYS A 7 13.52 24.27 5.54
CA LYS A 7 12.61 23.16 5.22
C LYS A 7 12.89 22.75 3.79
N LYS A 8 13.23 21.48 3.56
CA LYS A 8 13.31 20.94 2.20
C LYS A 8 11.96 21.22 1.52
N PRO A 9 11.94 21.72 0.27
CA PRO A 9 10.69 21.84 -0.46
C PRO A 9 10.06 20.45 -0.55
N VAL A 10 8.82 20.33 -0.08
CA VAL A 10 8.01 19.12 -0.26
C VAL A 10 7.61 19.10 -1.73
N THR A 11 8.28 18.30 -2.53
CA THR A 11 7.90 18.08 -3.93
C THR A 11 6.61 17.26 -3.92
N VAL A 12 5.47 17.92 -4.16
CA VAL A 12 4.21 17.22 -4.42
C VAL A 12 4.32 16.58 -5.79
N LEU A 13 4.51 15.26 -5.82
CA LEU A 13 4.43 14.50 -7.06
C LEU A 13 2.97 14.50 -7.53
N THR A 14 2.70 15.17 -8.66
CA THR A 14 1.38 15.12 -9.33
C THR A 14 1.21 13.86 -10.17
N ALA A 15 2.32 13.18 -10.49
CA ALA A 15 2.33 11.91 -11.19
C ALA A 15 1.92 10.77 -10.24
N PRO A 16 1.37 9.66 -10.77
CA PRO A 16 1.12 8.49 -9.95
C PRO A 16 2.41 7.92 -9.36
N PHE A 17 2.38 7.50 -8.10
CA PHE A 17 3.52 6.87 -7.44
C PHE A 17 3.06 5.79 -6.46
N ALA A 18 3.95 4.82 -6.21
CA ALA A 18 3.86 3.92 -5.08
C ALA A 18 4.85 4.39 -4.00
N GLU A 19 4.55 4.14 -2.74
CA GLU A 19 5.38 4.57 -1.63
C GLU A 19 5.58 3.43 -0.63
N LEU A 20 6.77 3.36 -0.05
CA LEU A 20 7.09 2.42 1.01
C LEU A 20 7.51 3.20 2.25
N PHE A 21 6.83 2.95 3.35
CA PHE A 21 7.15 3.46 4.67
C PHE A 21 7.78 2.36 5.51
N ALA A 22 8.77 2.71 6.31
CA ALA A 22 9.40 1.82 7.27
C ALA A 22 9.17 2.32 8.70
N ASP A 23 8.67 1.44 9.58
CA ASP A 23 8.61 1.69 11.02
C ASP A 23 9.91 1.20 11.67
N ILE A 24 10.75 2.14 12.11
CA ILE A 24 12.01 1.86 12.82
C ILE A 24 11.87 1.89 14.35
N GLY A 25 10.65 1.87 14.87
CA GLY A 25 10.32 1.83 16.30
C GLY A 25 9.51 3.02 16.83
N ASN A 26 9.16 3.99 15.98
CA ASN A 26 8.37 5.17 16.34
C ASN A 26 7.07 5.29 15.52
N GLY A 27 6.65 4.21 14.87
CA GLY A 27 5.58 4.21 13.88
C GLY A 27 6.06 4.65 12.49
N PHE A 28 5.13 4.72 11.54
CA PHE A 28 5.37 5.21 10.19
C PHE A 28 5.44 6.74 10.20
N GLY A 29 6.51 7.33 9.65
CA GLY A 29 6.67 8.77 9.53
C GLY A 29 7.18 9.19 8.16
N GLU A 30 6.94 10.45 7.77
CA GLU A 30 7.37 11.00 6.47
C GLU A 30 8.89 10.99 6.27
N GLY A 31 9.67 10.99 7.37
CA GLY A 31 11.12 10.87 7.32
C GLY A 31 11.63 9.44 7.04
N THR A 32 10.73 8.45 7.01
CA THR A 32 11.05 7.04 6.81
C THR A 32 10.28 6.43 5.64
N SER A 33 10.09 7.20 4.56
CA SER A 33 9.48 6.72 3.33
C SER A 33 10.36 6.90 2.09
N VAL A 34 10.07 6.10 1.06
CA VAL A 34 10.61 6.23 -0.30
C VAL A 34 9.46 6.12 -1.28
N ALA A 35 9.27 7.15 -2.09
CA ALA A 35 8.30 7.15 -3.19
C ALA A 35 8.99 6.76 -4.51
N MET A 36 8.28 5.99 -5.33
CA MET A 36 8.70 5.59 -6.66
C MET A 36 7.61 5.97 -7.66
N ALA A 37 7.95 6.84 -8.61
CA ALA A 37 7.05 7.22 -9.69
C ALA A 37 6.62 5.98 -10.48
N LEU A 38 5.32 5.87 -10.73
CA LEU A 38 4.75 4.86 -11.60
C LEU A 38 4.60 5.47 -12.99
N GLY A 39 5.06 4.73 -14.01
CA GLY A 39 4.84 5.07 -15.42
C GLY A 39 3.40 4.76 -15.85
N ASP A 40 3.25 4.04 -16.97
CA ASP A 40 1.97 3.41 -17.34
C ASP A 40 1.48 2.41 -16.28
N PHE A 41 0.29 1.82 -16.44
CA PHE A 41 -0.23 0.78 -15.54
C PHE A 41 -0.38 -0.59 -16.21
N ASP A 42 0.26 -0.78 -17.36
CA ASP A 42 0.06 -1.98 -18.17
C ASP A 42 0.83 -3.18 -17.60
N GLY A 43 0.13 -4.32 -17.51
CA GLY A 43 0.70 -5.59 -17.10
C GLY A 43 1.07 -5.68 -15.60
N ILE A 44 2.02 -6.59 -15.31
CA ILE A 44 2.55 -6.80 -13.96
C ILE A 44 3.77 -5.91 -13.78
N LYS A 45 3.74 -5.07 -12.74
CA LYS A 45 4.88 -4.25 -12.35
C LYS A 45 5.67 -4.88 -11.22
N GLU A 46 6.98 -4.76 -11.32
CA GLU A 46 7.91 -5.05 -10.25
C GLU A 46 8.41 -3.71 -9.68
N ILE A 47 8.09 -3.47 -8.41
CA ILE A 47 8.35 -2.21 -7.72
C ILE A 47 9.39 -2.52 -6.65
N GLU A 48 10.59 -1.97 -6.80
CA GLU A 48 11.71 -2.21 -5.90
C GLU A 48 12.00 -0.99 -5.04
N PHE A 49 12.19 -1.21 -3.74
CA PHE A 49 12.58 -0.18 -2.79
C PHE A 49 13.89 -0.56 -2.09
N ASP A 50 14.82 0.40 -2.01
CA ASP A 50 16.03 0.27 -1.20
C ASP A 50 15.69 0.49 0.29
N LEU A 51 15.96 -0.54 1.09
CA LEU A 51 15.75 -0.52 2.55
C LEU A 51 17.04 -0.28 3.34
N LYS A 52 18.20 -0.13 2.68
CA LYS A 52 19.48 0.17 3.36
C LYS A 52 19.41 1.40 4.28
N PRO A 53 18.66 2.48 3.94
CA PRO A 53 18.49 3.63 4.84
C PRO A 53 17.67 3.33 6.10
N PHE A 54 16.85 2.28 6.10
CA PHE A 54 15.87 1.96 7.15
C PHE A 54 16.30 0.73 7.96
N LYS A 55 17.53 0.76 8.48
CA LYS A 55 18.07 -0.35 9.28
C LYS A 55 17.19 -0.63 10.50
N GLY A 56 16.90 -1.90 10.72
CA GLY A 56 16.10 -2.34 11.88
C GLY A 56 14.61 -2.05 11.75
N ALA A 57 14.08 -1.85 10.54
CA ALA A 57 12.65 -1.74 10.30
C ALA A 57 11.90 -2.95 10.90
N LYS A 58 10.91 -2.66 11.73
CA LYS A 58 10.04 -3.62 12.42
C LYS A 58 8.78 -3.93 11.63
N ALA A 59 8.34 -2.97 10.81
CA ALA A 59 7.23 -3.14 9.89
C ALA A 59 7.47 -2.28 8.64
N LEU A 60 6.85 -2.68 7.55
CA LEU A 60 6.77 -1.91 6.31
C LEU A 60 5.31 -1.64 5.99
N ARG A 61 5.02 -0.47 5.43
CA ARG A 61 3.73 -0.15 4.84
C ARG A 61 3.95 0.23 3.39
N PHE A 62 3.40 -0.56 2.49
CA PHE A 62 3.41 -0.32 1.06
C PHE A 62 2.09 0.30 0.65
N ASP A 63 2.17 1.51 0.11
CA ASP A 63 1.05 2.26 -0.43
C ASP A 63 1.15 2.13 -1.96
N PRO A 64 0.38 1.22 -2.60
CA PRO A 64 0.58 0.87 -4.01
C PRO A 64 0.28 2.00 -4.98
N LEU A 65 -0.51 2.99 -4.57
CA LEU A 65 -0.85 4.13 -5.40
C LEU A 65 -1.26 5.31 -4.51
N ASN A 66 -0.86 6.52 -4.88
CA ASN A 66 -1.35 7.77 -4.29
C ASN A 66 -2.78 8.14 -4.76
N GLY A 67 -3.69 7.16 -4.81
CA GLY A 67 -5.06 7.33 -5.27
C GLY A 67 -5.85 6.02 -5.28
N TYR A 68 -7.12 6.09 -5.70
CA TYR A 68 -8.00 4.92 -5.77
C TYR A 68 -7.40 3.82 -6.66
N ALA A 69 -7.35 2.60 -6.12
CA ALA A 69 -6.78 1.44 -6.79
C ALA A 69 -7.61 0.16 -6.58
N VAL A 70 -7.59 -0.70 -7.59
CA VAL A 70 -7.88 -2.13 -7.46
C VAL A 70 -6.66 -2.85 -8.03
N ILE A 71 -6.05 -3.74 -7.25
CA ILE A 71 -4.80 -4.40 -7.65
C ILE A 71 -4.87 -5.90 -7.38
N LYS A 72 -4.01 -6.67 -8.05
CA LYS A 72 -3.65 -8.02 -7.59
C LYS A 72 -2.23 -7.98 -7.08
N LEU A 73 -2.05 -8.24 -5.78
CA LEU A 73 -0.73 -8.40 -5.18
C LEU A 73 -0.23 -9.82 -5.48
N LYS A 74 0.65 -9.95 -6.49
CA LYS A 74 1.13 -11.26 -6.93
C LYS A 74 2.21 -11.82 -6.02
N ARG A 75 3.04 -10.94 -5.45
CA ARG A 75 4.16 -11.32 -4.61
C ARG A 75 4.73 -10.15 -3.84
N VAL A 76 5.27 -10.45 -2.66
CA VAL A 76 6.20 -9.57 -1.96
C VAL A 76 7.43 -10.36 -1.56
N GLU A 77 8.60 -9.82 -1.87
CA GLU A 77 9.90 -10.42 -1.57
C GLU A 77 10.76 -9.43 -0.77
N LEU A 78 11.37 -9.92 0.31
CA LEU A 78 12.33 -9.20 1.14
C LEU A 78 13.70 -9.82 0.93
N TRP A 79 14.68 -9.00 0.61
CA TRP A 79 16.04 -9.41 0.32
C TRP A 79 16.96 -8.96 1.45
N THR A 80 17.73 -9.88 2.00
CA THR A 80 18.73 -9.59 3.03
C THR A 80 20.11 -9.34 2.41
N ALA A 81 21.01 -8.71 3.16
CA ALA A 81 22.35 -8.34 2.70
C ALA A 81 23.21 -9.55 2.28
N ASP A 82 22.93 -10.74 2.84
CA ASP A 82 23.57 -12.02 2.47
C ASP A 82 22.97 -12.66 1.21
N GLY A 83 21.99 -12.01 0.55
CA GLY A 83 21.37 -12.48 -0.68
C GLY A 83 20.19 -13.43 -0.48
N LYS A 84 19.78 -13.74 0.75
CA LYS A 84 18.58 -14.55 1.00
C LYS A 84 17.31 -13.78 0.64
N VAL A 85 16.36 -14.48 0.01
CA VAL A 85 15.05 -13.96 -0.36
C VAL A 85 13.97 -14.60 0.51
N ILE A 86 13.18 -13.77 1.18
CA ILE A 86 12.03 -14.18 1.98
C ILE A 86 10.76 -13.71 1.29
N ARG A 87 9.82 -14.62 1.04
CA ARG A 87 8.49 -14.25 0.55
C ARG A 87 7.59 -13.92 1.73
N ALA A 88 7.03 -12.71 1.75
CA ALA A 88 6.01 -12.37 2.72
C ALA A 88 4.74 -13.17 2.40
N ARG A 89 4.11 -13.73 3.42
CA ARG A 89 2.90 -14.57 3.29
C ARG A 89 1.64 -13.86 3.78
N ASP A 90 1.77 -13.13 4.88
CA ASP A 90 0.66 -12.45 5.54
C ASP A 90 0.85 -10.95 5.48
N CYS A 91 0.03 -10.28 4.67
CA CYS A 91 -0.01 -8.82 4.59
C CYS A 91 -1.39 -8.36 5.07
N ALA A 92 -1.42 -7.42 6.01
CA ALA A 92 -2.66 -6.75 6.38
C ALA A 92 -2.94 -5.60 5.41
N THR A 93 -4.19 -5.23 5.20
CA THR A 93 -4.54 -4.14 4.29
C THR A 93 -5.80 -3.42 4.76
N ASN A 94 -5.96 -2.14 4.36
CA ASN A 94 -7.21 -1.40 4.53
C ASN A 94 -8.21 -1.61 3.37
N GLY A 95 -7.86 -2.47 2.40
CA GLY A 95 -8.76 -2.96 1.37
C GLY A 95 -9.51 -4.24 1.79
N PHE A 96 -10.33 -4.76 0.88
CA PHE A 96 -10.92 -6.09 0.99
C PHE A 96 -10.56 -6.94 -0.23
N GLU A 97 -10.42 -8.25 -0.04
CA GLU A 97 -10.13 -9.17 -1.12
C GLU A 97 -11.42 -9.70 -1.77
N GLU A 98 -11.43 -9.73 -3.10
CA GLU A 98 -12.48 -10.36 -3.91
C GLU A 98 -11.85 -10.90 -5.20
N ASN A 99 -12.08 -12.19 -5.51
CA ASN A 99 -11.55 -12.85 -6.71
C ASN A 99 -10.03 -12.66 -6.92
N GLY A 100 -9.25 -12.71 -5.83
CA GLY A 100 -7.79 -12.55 -5.83
C GLY A 100 -7.28 -11.14 -6.14
N ALA A 101 -8.16 -10.14 -6.10
CA ALA A 101 -7.82 -8.72 -6.19
C ALA A 101 -8.18 -8.00 -4.88
N LEU A 102 -7.38 -7.01 -4.53
CA LEU A 102 -7.60 -6.10 -3.42
C LEU A 102 -8.34 -4.86 -3.92
N PHE A 103 -9.49 -4.60 -3.31
CA PHE A 103 -10.34 -3.45 -3.57
C PHE A 103 -10.19 -2.44 -2.44
N PHE A 104 -9.81 -1.22 -2.78
CA PHE A 104 -9.65 -0.12 -1.83
C PHE A 104 -10.81 0.86 -2.00
N LEU A 105 -11.58 1.09 -0.92
CA LEU A 105 -12.70 2.04 -0.89
C LEU A 105 -12.25 3.49 -0.57
N THR A 106 -10.95 3.70 -0.51
CA THR A 106 -10.26 4.93 -0.15
C THR A 106 -9.25 5.28 -1.25
N ASP A 107 -8.86 6.54 -1.33
CA ASP A 107 -7.77 7.02 -2.18
C ASP A 107 -6.38 6.81 -1.56
N ASP A 108 -6.34 6.29 -0.34
CA ASP A 108 -5.12 5.93 0.39
C ASP A 108 -5.04 4.40 0.60
N PRO A 109 -4.74 3.61 -0.46
CA PRO A 109 -4.56 2.17 -0.34
C PRO A 109 -3.31 1.86 0.47
N GLN A 110 -3.42 0.95 1.44
CA GLN A 110 -2.31 0.58 2.32
C GLN A 110 -2.21 -0.94 2.47
N ILE A 111 -0.98 -1.46 2.39
CA ILE A 111 -0.63 -2.85 2.64
C ILE A 111 0.49 -2.88 3.69
N HIS A 112 0.21 -3.47 4.84
CA HIS A 112 1.10 -3.56 5.98
C HIS A 112 1.77 -4.93 6.05
N LEU A 113 3.09 -4.92 6.23
CA LEU A 113 3.93 -6.09 6.39
C LEU A 113 4.64 -6.02 7.72
N ASN A 114 4.34 -6.97 8.59
CA ASN A 114 5.10 -7.14 9.82
C ASN A 114 6.41 -7.86 9.49
N MET A 115 7.53 -7.28 9.90
CA MET A 115 8.82 -7.92 9.72
C MET A 115 8.97 -9.00 10.78
N ASP A 116 9.32 -10.22 10.37
CA ASP A 116 9.73 -11.24 11.32
C ASP A 116 10.97 -10.71 12.08
N PRO A 117 10.94 -10.58 13.42
CA PRO A 117 12.05 -10.03 14.20
C PRO A 117 13.38 -10.79 14.05
N ARG A 118 13.33 -12.02 13.53
CA ARG A 118 14.51 -12.84 13.23
C ARG A 118 15.18 -12.44 11.91
N LEU A 119 14.48 -11.72 11.04
CA LEU A 119 15.06 -11.19 9.81
C LEU A 119 15.95 -10.00 10.18
N LYS A 120 17.25 -10.19 9.94
CA LYS A 120 18.25 -9.14 10.09
C LYS A 120 18.68 -8.67 8.70
N ASP A 121 19.14 -7.43 8.64
CA ASP A 121 19.81 -6.87 7.47
C ASP A 121 18.99 -6.96 6.18
N VAL A 122 17.69 -6.70 6.26
CA VAL A 122 16.86 -6.55 5.05
C VAL A 122 17.24 -5.25 4.34
N VAL A 123 17.63 -5.37 3.08
CA VAL A 123 18.20 -4.27 2.26
C VAL A 123 17.33 -3.91 1.07
N LYS A 124 16.38 -4.75 0.67
CA LYS A 124 15.48 -4.47 -0.45
C LYS A 124 14.12 -5.14 -0.25
N ALA A 125 13.06 -4.43 -0.63
CA ALA A 125 11.72 -4.98 -0.77
C ALA A 125 11.28 -4.89 -2.23
N VAL A 126 10.66 -5.96 -2.73
CA VAL A 126 10.17 -6.07 -4.11
C VAL A 126 8.70 -6.46 -4.08
N PHE A 127 7.86 -5.63 -4.69
CA PHE A 127 6.42 -5.85 -4.81
C PHE A 127 6.07 -6.14 -6.26
N ARG A 128 5.41 -7.27 -6.51
CA ARG A 128 4.85 -7.60 -7.81
C ARG A 128 3.36 -7.32 -7.82
N VAL A 129 2.95 -6.30 -8.56
CA VAL A 129 1.60 -5.75 -8.55
C VAL A 129 1.04 -5.69 -9.96
N GLU A 130 -0.17 -6.23 -10.16
CA GLU A 130 -0.97 -5.99 -11.36
C GLU A 130 -2.03 -4.93 -11.03
N TYR A 131 -2.02 -3.80 -11.74
CA TYR A 131 -3.03 -2.76 -11.56
C TYR A 131 -4.26 -3.12 -12.39
N VAL A 132 -5.32 -3.54 -11.70
CA VAL A 132 -6.58 -3.94 -12.35
C VAL A 132 -7.40 -2.71 -12.75
N ALA A 133 -7.40 -1.68 -11.90
CA ALA A 133 -8.02 -0.40 -12.16
C ALA A 133 -7.41 0.69 -11.27
N THR A 134 -7.42 1.93 -11.76
CA THR A 134 -7.00 3.11 -10.99
C THR A 134 -8.01 4.26 -11.16
N GLY A 135 -7.96 5.26 -10.27
CA GLY A 135 -8.77 6.48 -10.37
C GLY A 135 -10.27 6.21 -10.47
N LYS A 136 -10.93 6.83 -11.47
CA LYS A 136 -12.38 6.71 -11.67
C LYS A 136 -12.84 5.28 -12.00
N GLU A 137 -11.98 4.47 -12.62
CA GLU A 137 -12.34 3.08 -12.92
C GLU A 137 -12.31 2.22 -11.65
N ALA A 138 -11.33 2.44 -10.78
CA ALA A 138 -11.27 1.77 -9.49
C ALA A 138 -12.53 2.05 -8.65
N THR A 139 -12.96 3.31 -8.57
CA THR A 139 -14.19 3.67 -7.83
C THR A 139 -15.44 3.03 -8.43
N ARG A 140 -15.55 2.95 -9.76
CA ARG A 140 -16.66 2.25 -10.43
C ARG A 140 -16.70 0.76 -10.08
N ARG A 141 -15.55 0.09 -10.08
CA ARG A 141 -15.47 -1.34 -9.74
C ARG A 141 -15.77 -1.60 -8.28
N CYS A 142 -15.19 -0.83 -7.36
CA CYS A 142 -15.52 -0.88 -5.94
C CYS A 142 -17.03 -0.73 -5.71
N ARG A 143 -17.67 0.21 -6.41
CA ARG A 143 -19.12 0.39 -6.35
C ARG A 143 -19.89 -0.83 -6.87
N GLY A 144 -19.48 -1.39 -8.02
CA GLY A 144 -20.12 -2.57 -8.61
C GLY A 144 -20.10 -3.76 -7.64
N THR A 145 -18.93 -4.07 -7.09
CA THR A 145 -18.75 -5.17 -6.13
C THR A 145 -19.61 -5.01 -4.87
N LEU A 146 -19.80 -3.78 -4.37
CA LEU A 146 -20.67 -3.51 -3.22
C LEU A 146 -22.15 -3.68 -3.56
N VAL A 147 -22.58 -3.22 -4.75
CA VAL A 147 -23.99 -3.35 -5.19
C VAL A 147 -24.34 -4.81 -5.41
N GLU A 148 -23.45 -5.62 -5.98
CA GLU A 148 -23.67 -7.06 -6.14
C GLU A 148 -23.82 -7.78 -4.80
N LYS A 149 -23.05 -7.37 -3.78
CA LYS A 149 -23.09 -8.01 -2.46
C LYS A 149 -24.28 -7.60 -1.60
N ASP A 150 -24.72 -6.35 -1.70
CA ASP A 150 -25.75 -5.81 -0.80
C ASP A 150 -27.09 -5.52 -1.47
N GLY A 151 -27.19 -5.57 -2.81
CA GLY A 151 -28.40 -5.20 -3.55
C GLY A 151 -28.81 -3.73 -3.41
N VAL A 152 -27.99 -2.88 -2.79
CA VAL A 152 -28.32 -1.48 -2.45
C VAL A 152 -27.40 -0.48 -3.18
N PRO A 153 -27.96 0.51 -3.90
CA PRO A 153 -27.18 1.55 -4.58
C PRO A 153 -26.27 2.37 -3.64
N PHE A 154 -25.12 2.80 -4.15
CA PHE A 154 -24.05 3.47 -3.38
C PHE A 154 -24.36 4.90 -2.92
N GLY A 155 -25.52 5.47 -3.25
CA GLY A 155 -25.82 6.89 -3.03
C GLY A 155 -26.33 7.29 -1.65
N VAL A 156 -26.58 6.35 -0.72
CA VAL A 156 -27.47 6.62 0.43
C VAL A 156 -26.74 6.73 1.79
N LEU A 157 -25.47 6.29 1.92
CA LEU A 157 -24.74 6.30 3.21
C LEU A 157 -23.23 6.49 3.02
N SER A 158 -22.58 7.20 3.96
CA SER A 158 -21.14 7.46 3.96
C SER A 158 -20.30 6.17 4.02
N VAL A 159 -19.11 6.19 3.42
CA VAL A 159 -18.17 5.05 3.32
C VAL A 159 -17.86 4.44 4.70
N ALA A 160 -17.71 5.27 5.74
CA ALA A 160 -17.47 4.83 7.12
C ALA A 160 -18.63 3.99 7.69
N SER A 161 -19.87 4.35 7.35
CA SER A 161 -21.07 3.63 7.80
C SER A 161 -21.15 2.22 7.19
N ARG A 162 -20.64 2.06 5.95
CA ARG A 162 -20.65 0.78 5.22
C ARG A 162 -19.55 -0.17 5.70
N LEU A 163 -18.34 0.32 5.96
CA LEU A 163 -17.25 -0.48 6.55
C LEU A 163 -17.69 -1.10 7.89
N LEU A 164 -18.33 -0.31 8.74
CA LEU A 164 -18.89 -0.79 10.00
C LEU A 164 -20.00 -1.85 9.80
N SER A 165 -20.87 -1.68 8.80
CA SER A 165 -21.91 -2.67 8.51
C SER A 165 -21.36 -3.97 7.93
N PHE A 166 -20.30 -3.90 7.13
CA PHE A 166 -19.66 -5.06 6.51
C PHE A 166 -18.85 -5.87 7.54
N ILE A 167 -18.12 -5.18 8.43
CA ILE A 167 -17.38 -5.80 9.53
C ILE A 167 -18.34 -6.47 10.54
N LYS A 168 -19.46 -5.81 10.89
CA LYS A 168 -20.44 -6.36 11.85
C LYS A 168 -21.22 -7.58 11.35
N ARG A 169 -21.25 -7.87 10.05
CA ARG A 169 -21.95 -9.05 9.50
C ARG A 169 -21.07 -10.31 9.41
N ARG A 170 -19.78 -10.22 9.76
CA ARG A 170 -18.83 -11.35 9.72
C ARG A 170 -18.27 -11.75 11.10
N ILE A 171 -18.79 -11.16 12.18
CA ILE A 171 -18.58 -11.59 13.57
C ILE A 171 -19.91 -12.16 14.05
#